data_AF-A0A4Q1CZM5-F1
#
_entry.id   AF-A0A4Q1CZM5-F1
#
_cell.length_a   1.000
_cell.length_b   1.000
_cell.length_c   1.000
_cell.angle_alpha   90.00
_cell.angle_beta   90.00
_cell.angle_gamma   90.00
#
_symmetry.space_group_name_H-M   'P 1'
#
loop_
_entity.id
_entity.type
_entity.pdbx_description
1 polymer ?
#
loop_
_entity_poly.entity_id
_entity_poly.type
_entity_poly.pdbx_seq_one_letter_code
_entity_poly.pdbx_strand_id
1 'polypeptide(L)'
;MNKIVLLICLLVLGYTGYSQRYAIIDTKYILNKIPEYKQAEQKLQQTSDLWQKEIDAKQAALEKLYKDYEAEKVMLSPELQKKREDELYNREKEVRDLQRKRFGYEGDLFKERQKLVKPLQDKVYNAVQKLAVARGYDFILDKSEGITVIFADPKLDKSDDILRDLGVKN
;
A
#
# COMPACT_ATOMS: atom_id res chain seq x y z
N MET A 1 11.24 64.87 -13.06
CA MET A 1 10.00 64.20 -12.61
C MET A 1 9.69 62.94 -13.42
N ASN A 2 9.60 62.99 -14.75
CA ASN A 2 9.20 61.86 -15.60
C ASN A 2 10.10 60.60 -15.48
N LYS A 3 11.41 60.77 -15.26
CA LYS A 3 12.36 59.65 -15.09
C LYS A 3 12.18 58.90 -13.76
N ILE A 4 11.78 59.61 -12.70
CA ILE A 4 11.54 59.02 -11.37
C ILE A 4 10.24 58.21 -11.39
N VAL A 5 9.20 58.74 -12.04
CA VAL A 5 7.93 58.02 -12.24
C VAL A 5 8.14 56.73 -13.06
N LEU A 6 8.97 56.80 -14.12
CA LEU A 6 9.29 55.62 -14.94
C LEU A 6 10.07 54.56 -14.13
N LEU A 7 11.01 54.97 -13.28
CA LEU A 7 11.79 54.07 -12.43
C LEU A 7 10.91 53.39 -11.36
N ILE A 8 9.95 54.12 -10.79
CA ILE A 8 8.98 53.58 -9.83
C ILE A 8 8.03 52.59 -10.52
N CYS A 9 7.53 52.88 -11.72
CA CYS A 9 6.74 51.91 -12.49
C CYS A 9 7.51 50.63 -12.82
N LEU A 10 8.80 50.74 -13.17
CA LEU A 10 9.67 49.57 -13.43
C LEU A 10 9.94 48.75 -12.16
N LEU A 11 10.09 49.40 -11.00
CA LEU A 11 10.22 48.72 -9.72
C LEU A 11 8.93 47.99 -9.31
N VAL A 12 7.75 48.55 -9.58
CA VAL A 12 6.46 47.92 -9.27
C VAL A 12 6.19 46.72 -10.19
N LEU A 13 6.63 46.76 -11.45
CA LEU A 13 6.53 45.62 -12.38
C LEU A 13 7.45 44.44 -11.98
N GLY A 14 8.50 44.67 -11.19
CA GLY A 14 9.38 43.63 -10.66
C GLY A 14 8.78 42.81 -9.50
N TYR A 15 7.62 43.23 -8.96
CA TYR A 15 6.96 42.58 -7.81
C TYR A 15 5.88 41.56 -8.20
N THR A 16 5.80 41.11 -9.45
CA THR A 16 5.02 39.89 -9.75
C THR A 16 5.81 38.68 -9.26
N GLY A 17 5.89 38.52 -7.94
CA GLY A 17 6.41 37.31 -7.32
C GLY A 17 5.59 36.12 -7.83
N TYR A 18 6.25 35.16 -8.45
CA TYR A 18 5.68 33.85 -8.75
C TYR A 18 5.32 33.19 -7.42
N SER A 19 4.08 33.37 -6.96
CA SER A 19 3.56 32.60 -5.84
C SER A 19 3.43 31.17 -6.32
N GLN A 20 4.32 30.30 -5.86
CA GLN A 20 4.25 28.86 -6.11
C GLN A 20 2.88 28.37 -5.64
N ARG A 21 2.10 27.82 -6.57
CA ARG A 21 0.76 27.34 -6.24
C ARG A 21 0.89 25.87 -5.87
N TYR A 22 0.59 25.55 -4.63
CA TYR A 22 0.59 24.18 -4.15
C TYR A 22 -0.75 23.81 -3.52
N ALA A 23 -1.02 22.51 -3.49
CA ALA A 23 -2.17 21.94 -2.80
C ALA A 23 -1.74 20.71 -2.01
N ILE A 24 -2.61 20.29 -1.10
CA ILE A 24 -2.41 19.08 -0.30
C ILE A 24 -3.60 18.15 -0.55
N ILE A 25 -3.34 16.86 -0.55
CA ILE A 25 -4.36 15.81 -0.60
C ILE A 25 -4.07 14.75 0.45
N ASP A 26 -5.08 13.98 0.79
CA ASP A 26 -4.98 12.78 1.60
C ASP A 26 -5.40 11.58 0.76
N THR A 27 -4.43 10.92 0.15
CA THR A 27 -4.70 9.76 -0.73
C THR A 27 -5.38 8.63 0.03
N LYS A 28 -5.03 8.41 1.30
CA LYS A 28 -5.68 7.39 2.15
C LYS A 28 -7.14 7.73 2.39
N TYR A 29 -7.48 8.98 2.70
CA TYR A 29 -8.87 9.43 2.82
C TYR A 29 -9.62 9.25 1.50
N ILE A 30 -9.04 9.66 0.37
CA ILE A 30 -9.64 9.55 -0.96
C ILE A 30 -9.93 8.08 -1.28
N LEU A 31 -8.92 7.21 -1.19
CA LEU A 31 -9.07 5.77 -1.46
C LEU A 31 -10.12 5.14 -0.54
N ASN A 32 -10.13 5.46 0.76
CA ASN A 32 -11.12 4.93 1.70
C ASN A 32 -12.57 5.33 1.41
N LYS A 33 -12.79 6.36 0.59
CA LYS A 33 -14.13 6.77 0.14
C LYS A 33 -14.56 6.08 -1.16
N ILE A 34 -13.64 5.45 -1.89
CA ILE A 34 -13.92 4.69 -3.12
C ILE A 34 -14.47 3.29 -2.75
N PRO A 35 -15.71 2.93 -3.12
CA PRO A 35 -16.29 1.63 -2.81
C PRO A 35 -15.46 0.44 -3.29
N GLU A 36 -14.88 0.53 -4.49
CA GLU A 36 -14.02 -0.50 -5.08
C GLU A 36 -12.75 -0.73 -4.27
N TYR A 37 -12.21 0.31 -3.62
CA TYR A 37 -11.05 0.18 -2.73
C TYR A 37 -11.41 -0.62 -1.47
N LYS A 38 -12.57 -0.35 -0.87
CA LYS A 38 -13.06 -1.14 0.28
C LYS A 38 -13.26 -2.61 -0.10
N GLN A 39 -13.80 -2.88 -1.28
CA GLN A 39 -13.96 -4.25 -1.78
C GLN A 39 -12.60 -4.93 -2.01
N ALA A 40 -11.63 -4.19 -2.56
CA ALA A 40 -10.27 -4.68 -2.75
C ALA A 40 -9.60 -5.05 -1.41
N GLU A 41 -9.68 -4.18 -0.40
CA GLU A 41 -9.13 -4.45 0.94
C GLU A 41 -9.83 -5.64 1.62
N GLN A 42 -11.16 -5.75 1.51
CA GLN A 42 -11.90 -6.91 2.02
C GLN A 42 -11.46 -8.22 1.33
N LYS A 43 -11.27 -8.20 0.01
CA LYS A 43 -10.80 -9.36 -0.75
C LYS A 43 -9.37 -9.75 -0.37
N LEU A 44 -8.50 -8.77 -0.16
CA LEU A 44 -7.12 -9.01 0.31
C LEU A 44 -7.13 -9.65 1.70
N GLN A 45 -7.95 -9.13 2.62
CA GLN A 45 -8.08 -9.69 3.97
C GLN A 45 -8.57 -11.14 3.92
N GLN A 46 -9.64 -11.42 3.17
CA GLN A 46 -10.16 -12.78 3.02
C GLN A 46 -9.13 -13.75 2.43
N THR A 47 -8.34 -13.27 1.45
CA THR A 47 -7.28 -14.08 0.82
C THR A 47 -6.15 -14.36 1.80
N SER A 48 -5.73 -13.34 2.57
CA SER A 48 -4.74 -13.46 3.63
C SER A 48 -5.19 -14.46 4.69
N ASP A 49 -6.43 -14.36 5.17
CA ASP A 49 -6.99 -15.26 6.19
C ASP A 49 -7.07 -16.70 5.68
N LEU A 50 -7.45 -16.90 4.41
CA LEU A 50 -7.50 -18.22 3.79
C LEU A 50 -6.11 -18.86 3.73
N TRP A 51 -5.09 -18.12 3.29
CA TRP A 51 -3.72 -18.61 3.22
C TRP A 51 -3.10 -18.84 4.59
N GLN A 52 -3.43 -18.00 5.58
CA GLN A 52 -2.98 -18.21 6.95
C GLN A 52 -3.55 -19.53 7.49
N LYS A 53 -4.85 -19.79 7.30
CA LYS A 53 -5.49 -21.06 7.68
C LYS A 53 -4.86 -22.27 6.97
N GLU A 54 -4.49 -22.12 5.69
CA GLU A 54 -3.79 -23.18 4.94
C GLU A 54 -2.43 -23.51 5.58
N ILE A 55 -1.66 -22.49 5.95
CA ILE A 55 -0.36 -22.64 6.61
C ILE A 55 -0.52 -23.25 8.01
N ASP A 56 -1.45 -22.73 8.81
CA ASP A 56 -1.71 -23.20 10.18
C ASP A 56 -2.10 -24.68 10.19
N ALA A 57 -2.93 -25.11 9.23
CA ALA A 57 -3.32 -26.51 9.10
C ALA A 57 -2.12 -27.42 8.78
N LYS A 58 -1.20 -26.97 7.90
CA LYS A 58 0.01 -27.73 7.58
C LYS A 58 1.01 -27.74 8.74
N GLN A 59 1.12 -26.64 9.47
CA GLN A 59 1.96 -26.53 10.66
C GLN A 59 1.45 -27.48 11.77
N ALA A 60 0.14 -27.51 12.03
CA ALA A 60 -0.45 -28.43 12.99
C ALA A 60 -0.25 -29.90 12.60
N ALA A 61 -0.35 -30.22 11.30
CA ALA A 61 -0.05 -31.57 10.80
C ALA A 61 1.42 -31.95 10.99
N LEU A 62 2.35 -31.02 10.75
CA LEU A 62 3.78 -31.20 10.99
C LEU A 62 4.09 -31.41 12.47
N GLU A 63 3.50 -30.62 13.37
CA GLU A 63 3.65 -30.80 14.81
C GLU A 63 3.18 -32.17 15.29
N LYS A 64 2.08 -32.67 14.71
CA LYS A 64 1.61 -34.03 14.98
C LYS A 64 2.62 -35.08 14.52
N LEU A 65 3.18 -34.93 13.31
CA LEU A 65 4.21 -35.85 12.81
C LEU A 65 5.45 -35.88 13.70
N TYR A 66 5.89 -34.72 14.22
CA TYR A 66 7.01 -34.66 15.17
C TYR A 66 6.68 -35.41 16.47
N LYS A 67 5.48 -35.22 17.03
CA LYS A 67 5.06 -35.93 18.25
C LYS A 67 4.97 -37.44 18.03
N ASP A 68 4.41 -37.86 16.91
CA ASP A 68 4.30 -39.27 16.53
C ASP A 68 5.70 -39.88 16.35
N TYR A 69 6.63 -39.19 15.68
CA TYR A 69 8.02 -39.62 15.54
C TYR A 69 8.72 -39.77 16.90
N GLU A 70 8.62 -38.77 17.77
CA GLU A 70 9.26 -38.78 19.09
C GLU A 70 8.77 -39.93 19.98
N ALA A 71 7.49 -40.30 19.89
CA ALA A 71 6.92 -41.43 20.62
C ALA A 71 7.40 -42.79 20.07
N GLU A 72 7.55 -42.91 18.74
CA GLU A 72 7.89 -44.15 18.06
C GLU A 72 9.41 -44.38 17.93
N LYS A 73 10.25 -43.34 17.98
CA LYS A 73 11.66 -43.39 17.54
C LYS A 73 12.48 -44.51 18.16
N VAL A 74 12.26 -44.83 19.44
CA VAL A 74 13.00 -45.88 20.17
C VAL A 74 12.67 -47.30 19.69
N MET A 75 11.55 -47.48 18.98
CA MET A 75 11.09 -48.75 18.42
C MET A 75 11.46 -48.90 16.93
N LEU A 76 11.97 -47.85 16.29
CA LEU A 76 12.28 -47.84 14.86
C LEU A 76 13.70 -48.35 14.58
N SER A 77 13.89 -49.03 13.45
CA SER A 77 15.23 -49.33 12.92
C SER A 77 15.92 -48.05 12.45
N PRO A 78 17.27 -48.04 12.34
CA PRO A 78 18.00 -46.87 11.83
C PRO A 78 17.53 -46.40 10.44
N GLU A 79 17.19 -47.34 9.55
CA GLU A 79 16.68 -47.02 8.20
C GLU A 79 15.30 -46.35 8.26
N LEU A 80 14.42 -46.82 9.14
CA LEU A 80 13.09 -46.24 9.33
C LEU A 80 13.16 -44.88 10.01
N GLN A 81 14.06 -44.68 10.98
CA GLN A 81 14.31 -43.37 11.59
C GLN A 81 14.71 -42.35 10.54
N LYS A 82 15.74 -42.67 9.74
CA LYS A 82 16.21 -41.78 8.67
C LYS A 82 15.08 -41.40 7.69
N LYS A 83 14.27 -42.38 7.29
CA LYS A 83 13.13 -42.11 6.39
C LYS A 83 12.11 -41.16 7.00
N ARG A 84 11.82 -41.27 8.30
CA ARG A 84 10.91 -40.37 9.03
C ARG A 84 11.51 -38.96 9.19
N GLU A 85 12.80 -38.86 9.46
CA GLU A 85 13.52 -37.59 9.53
C GLU A 85 13.51 -36.87 8.19
N ASP A 86 13.76 -37.58 7.09
CA ASP A 86 13.67 -37.04 5.73
C ASP A 86 12.24 -36.56 5.41
N GLU A 87 11.20 -37.29 5.84
CA GLU A 87 9.81 -36.85 5.70
C GLU A 87 9.56 -35.56 6.49
N LEU A 88 9.93 -35.51 7.77
CA LEU A 88 9.77 -34.33 8.62
C LEU A 88 10.46 -33.10 8.02
N TYR A 89 11.71 -33.26 7.57
CA TYR A 89 12.47 -32.20 6.92
C TYR A 89 11.79 -31.68 5.66
N ASN A 90 11.29 -32.59 4.79
CA ASN A 90 10.60 -32.20 3.57
C ASN A 90 9.29 -31.45 3.88
N ARG A 91 8.50 -31.91 4.86
CA ARG A 91 7.26 -31.24 5.27
C ARG A 91 7.52 -29.87 5.89
N GLU A 92 8.55 -29.75 6.72
CA GLU A 92 8.96 -28.46 7.29
C GLU A 92 9.37 -27.47 6.18
N LYS A 93 10.15 -27.94 5.21
CA LYS A 93 10.54 -27.16 4.04
C LYS A 93 9.33 -26.71 3.23
N GLU A 94 8.35 -27.59 2.99
CA GLU A 94 7.11 -27.26 2.28
C GLU A 94 6.33 -26.15 2.97
N VAL A 95 6.18 -26.20 4.30
CA VAL A 95 5.48 -25.16 5.07
C VAL A 95 6.21 -23.83 4.95
N ARG A 96 7.53 -23.83 5.15
CA ARG A 96 8.39 -22.64 5.05
C ARG A 96 8.34 -22.01 3.66
N ASP A 97 8.43 -22.84 2.62
CA ASP A 97 8.37 -22.39 1.22
C ASP A 97 6.99 -21.83 0.88
N LEU A 98 5.91 -22.44 1.39
CA LEU A 98 4.55 -21.92 1.22
C LEU A 98 4.39 -20.56 1.91
N GLN A 99 4.83 -20.42 3.16
CA GLN A 99 4.78 -19.15 3.90
C GLN A 99 5.54 -18.05 3.16
N ARG A 100 6.77 -18.34 2.69
CA ARG A 100 7.56 -17.40 1.88
C ARG A 100 6.85 -17.05 0.57
N LYS A 101 6.25 -18.03 -0.09
CA LYS A 101 5.50 -17.79 -1.34
C LYS A 101 4.30 -16.87 -1.12
N ARG A 102 3.53 -17.07 -0.05
CA ARG A 102 2.32 -16.27 0.23
C ARG A 102 2.65 -14.88 0.77
N PHE A 103 3.51 -14.81 1.79
CA PHE A 103 3.72 -13.64 2.63
C PHE A 103 5.15 -13.08 2.60
N GLY A 104 6.06 -13.70 1.85
CA GLY A 104 7.41 -13.19 1.67
C GLY A 104 7.45 -11.88 0.86
N TYR A 105 8.64 -11.29 0.78
CA TYR A 105 8.89 -10.13 -0.06
C TYR A 105 8.49 -10.42 -1.50
N GLU A 106 7.66 -9.55 -2.09
CA GLU A 106 7.06 -9.74 -3.43
C GLU A 106 6.32 -11.08 -3.61
N GLY A 107 5.83 -11.66 -2.51
CA GLY A 107 5.00 -12.87 -2.51
C GLY A 107 3.61 -12.67 -3.12
N ASP A 108 2.81 -13.73 -3.08
CA ASP A 108 1.47 -13.74 -3.69
C ASP A 108 0.56 -12.63 -3.13
N LEU A 109 0.63 -12.33 -1.82
CA LEU A 109 -0.19 -11.29 -1.21
C LEU A 109 0.17 -9.89 -1.72
N PHE A 110 1.46 -9.63 -1.89
CA PHE A 110 1.94 -8.38 -2.46
C PHE A 110 1.46 -8.22 -3.90
N LYS A 111 1.56 -9.27 -4.71
CA LYS A 111 1.10 -9.28 -6.11
C LYS A 111 -0.40 -9.07 -6.22
N GLU A 112 -1.20 -9.73 -5.38
CA GLU A 112 -2.65 -9.49 -5.35
C GLU A 112 -2.98 -8.07 -4.88
N ARG A 113 -2.25 -7.52 -3.90
CA ARG A 113 -2.40 -6.11 -3.51
C ARG A 113 -2.12 -5.18 -4.68
N GLN A 114 -1.02 -5.37 -5.40
CA GLN A 114 -0.72 -4.58 -6.60
C GLN A 114 -1.86 -4.68 -7.63
N LYS A 115 -2.29 -5.89 -7.97
CA LYS A 115 -3.35 -6.12 -8.97
C LYS A 115 -4.68 -5.45 -8.62
N LEU A 116 -5.07 -5.45 -7.34
CA LEU A 116 -6.36 -4.90 -6.90
C LEU A 116 -6.31 -3.40 -6.60
N VAL A 117 -5.22 -2.92 -5.99
CA VAL A 117 -5.12 -1.55 -5.47
C VAL A 117 -4.46 -0.60 -6.47
N LYS A 118 -3.47 -1.06 -7.25
CA LYS A 118 -2.74 -0.19 -8.20
C LYS A 118 -3.67 0.53 -9.19
N PRO A 119 -4.68 -0.13 -9.81
CA PRO A 119 -5.58 0.57 -10.73
C PRO A 119 -6.38 1.69 -10.06
N LEU A 120 -6.66 1.57 -8.75
CA LEU A 120 -7.38 2.57 -7.98
C LEU A 120 -6.46 3.74 -7.62
N GLN A 121 -5.21 3.46 -7.25
CA GLN A 121 -4.19 4.48 -7.08
C GLN A 121 -3.94 5.26 -8.37
N ASP A 122 -3.89 4.58 -9.51
CA ASP A 122 -3.68 5.22 -10.82
C ASP A 122 -4.87 6.10 -11.21
N LYS A 123 -6.11 5.70 -10.88
CA LYS A 123 -7.29 6.58 -11.03
C LYS A 123 -7.16 7.85 -10.21
N VAL A 124 -6.78 7.74 -8.93
CA VAL A 124 -6.57 8.90 -8.05
C VAL A 124 -5.45 9.78 -8.60
N TYR A 125 -4.33 9.19 -9.00
CA TYR A 125 -3.19 9.89 -9.58
C TYR A 125 -3.59 10.72 -10.80
N ASN A 126 -4.36 10.13 -11.72
CA ASN A 126 -4.83 10.82 -12.92
C ASN A 126 -5.77 11.99 -12.57
N ALA A 127 -6.67 11.82 -11.59
CA ALA A 127 -7.53 12.90 -11.10
C ALA A 127 -6.72 14.05 -10.47
N VAL A 128 -5.67 13.71 -9.71
CA VAL A 128 -4.73 14.68 -9.11
C VAL A 128 -3.99 15.46 -10.18
N GLN A 129 -3.48 14.79 -11.21
CA GLN A 129 -2.83 15.45 -12.34
C GLN A 129 -3.77 16.41 -13.08
N LYS A 130 -5.01 15.96 -13.35
CA LYS A 130 -6.02 16.80 -14.00
C LYS A 130 -6.34 18.05 -13.18
N LEU A 131 -6.50 17.90 -11.87
CA LEU A 131 -6.71 19.03 -10.96
C LEU A 131 -5.50 19.98 -10.95
N ALA A 132 -4.28 19.44 -10.88
CA ALA A 132 -3.05 20.21 -10.88
C ALA A 132 -2.95 21.11 -12.11
N VAL A 133 -3.14 20.54 -13.30
CA VAL A 133 -3.11 21.29 -14.57
C VAL A 133 -4.23 22.33 -14.63
N ALA A 134 -5.46 21.95 -14.27
CA ALA A 134 -6.62 22.84 -14.34
C ALA A 134 -6.52 24.05 -13.39
N ARG A 135 -5.83 23.89 -12.25
CA ARG A 135 -5.66 24.95 -11.23
C ARG A 135 -4.30 25.63 -11.30
N GLY A 136 -3.40 25.14 -12.15
CA GLY A 136 -2.02 25.62 -12.26
C GLY A 136 -1.24 25.40 -10.97
N TYR A 137 -1.39 24.24 -10.33
CA TYR A 137 -0.55 23.84 -9.20
C TYR A 137 0.78 23.29 -9.70
N ASP A 138 1.88 23.80 -9.17
CA ASP A 138 3.23 23.34 -9.46
C ASP A 138 3.54 22.04 -8.70
N PHE A 139 2.96 21.89 -7.50
CA PHE A 139 3.14 20.70 -6.65
C PHE A 139 1.84 20.36 -5.90
N ILE A 140 1.58 19.06 -5.75
CA ILE A 140 0.57 18.54 -4.84
C ILE A 140 1.26 17.59 -3.86
N LEU A 141 1.11 17.88 -2.57
CA LEU A 141 1.71 17.10 -1.50
C LEU A 141 0.67 16.14 -0.92
N ASP A 142 1.07 14.88 -0.75
CA ASP A 142 0.25 13.89 -0.07
C ASP A 142 0.56 13.89 1.43
N LYS A 143 -0.44 14.15 2.28
CA LYS A 143 -0.31 14.11 3.74
C LYS A 143 -0.64 12.74 4.35
N SER A 144 -1.02 11.76 3.54
CA SER A 144 -1.47 10.46 4.02
C SER A 144 -0.36 9.57 4.58
N GLU A 145 0.90 9.83 4.24
CA GLU A 145 2.06 9.08 4.72
C GLU A 145 3.15 9.98 5.36
N GLY A 146 3.58 9.63 6.58
CA GLY A 146 4.77 10.21 7.25
C GLY A 146 4.58 11.51 8.03
N ILE A 147 5.70 12.05 8.54
CA ILE A 147 5.81 13.31 9.34
C ILE A 147 5.78 14.57 8.43
N THR A 148 5.45 14.41 7.15
CA THR A 148 5.78 15.40 6.11
C THR A 148 4.93 16.68 6.18
N VAL A 149 3.71 16.61 6.72
CA VAL A 149 2.81 17.77 6.89
C VAL A 149 2.18 17.73 8.27
N ILE A 150 2.77 18.44 9.24
CA ILE A 150 2.25 18.53 10.61
C ILE A 150 0.94 19.34 10.66
N PHE A 151 0.90 20.44 9.90
CA PHE A 151 -0.26 21.29 9.77
C PHE A 151 -0.32 21.84 8.34
N ALA A 152 -1.54 21.86 7.81
CA ALA A 152 -1.88 22.53 6.58
C ALA A 152 -3.16 23.31 6.80
N ASP A 153 -3.21 24.55 6.32
CA ASP A 153 -4.45 25.30 6.28
C ASP A 153 -5.50 24.46 5.50
N PRO A 154 -6.68 24.17 6.09
CA PRO A 154 -7.71 23.36 5.43
C PRO A 154 -8.08 23.84 4.03
N LYS A 155 -7.90 25.13 3.73
CA LYS A 155 -8.15 25.69 2.39
C LYS A 155 -7.24 25.11 1.31
N LEU A 156 -6.08 24.58 1.68
CA LEU A 156 -5.10 23.94 0.78
C LEU A 156 -5.45 22.49 0.47
N ASP A 157 -6.30 21.87 1.30
CA ASP A 157 -6.74 20.50 1.09
C ASP A 157 -7.69 20.44 -0.12
N LYS A 158 -7.40 19.55 -1.05
CA LYS A 158 -8.19 19.32 -2.27
C LYS A 158 -8.72 17.90 -2.38
N SER A 159 -8.67 17.12 -1.30
CA SER A 159 -9.11 15.72 -1.30
C SER A 159 -10.56 15.55 -1.76
N ASP A 160 -11.47 16.41 -1.29
CA ASP A 160 -12.88 16.37 -1.72
C ASP A 160 -13.06 16.82 -3.18
N ASP A 161 -12.19 17.69 -3.69
CA ASP A 161 -12.22 18.07 -5.10
C ASP A 161 -11.83 16.89 -5.99
N ILE A 162 -10.86 16.07 -5.55
CA ILE A 162 -10.48 14.82 -6.21
C ILE A 162 -11.63 13.81 -6.16
N LEU A 163 -12.29 13.63 -5.01
CA LEU A 163 -13.44 12.73 -4.89
C LEU A 163 -14.58 13.11 -5.84
N ARG A 164 -14.84 14.42 -5.99
CA ARG A 164 -15.83 14.92 -6.95
C ARG A 164 -15.44 14.62 -8.40
N ASP A 165 -14.16 14.78 -8.79
CA ASP A 165 -13.69 14.42 -10.14
C ASP A 165 -13.83 12.92 -10.42
N LEU A 166 -13.64 12.09 -9.39
CA LEU A 166 -13.84 10.64 -9.44
C LEU A 166 -15.33 10.22 -9.40
N GLY A 167 -16.26 11.16 -9.25
CA GLY A 167 -17.70 10.87 -9.19
C GLY A 167 -18.15 10.22 -7.88
N VAL A 168 -17.32 10.25 -6.83
CA VAL A 168 -17.65 9.70 -5.52
C VAL A 168 -18.48 10.74 -4.76
N LYS A 169 -19.74 10.40 -4.45
CA LYS A 169 -20.62 11.26 -3.64
C LYS A 169 -20.35 11.03 -2.15
N ASN A 170 -20.33 12.13 -1.39
CA ASN A 170 -20.13 12.13 0.06
C ASN A 170 -21.20 11.36 0.82
#